data_AF-A0A660VMJ9-F1
#
_entry.id   AF-A0A660VMJ9-F1
#
_cell.length_a   1.000
_cell.length_b   1.000
_cell.length_c   1.000
_cell.angle_alpha   90.00
_cell.angle_beta   90.00
_cell.angle_gamma   90.00
#
_symmetry.space_group_name_H-M   'P 1'
#
loop_
_entity.id
_entity.type
_entity.pdbx_description
1 polymer ?
#
loop_
_entity_poly.entity_id
_entity_poly.type
_entity_poly.pdbx_seq_one_letter_code
_entity_poly.pdbx_strand_id
1 'polypeptide(L)' 'MQSAWLSIRVDAENPIHHLWNNHGIWWIHYTLNTADGRIRRVRRSLGTRDREQARSSRDGVLARLSEGVR' A
#
# COMPACT_ATOMS: atom_id res chain seq x y z
N MET A 1 19.81 0.52 -10.60
CA MET A 1 18.45 0.88 -10.11
C MET A 1 18.23 0.16 -8.78
N GLN A 2 17.75 0.84 -7.75
CA GLN A 2 17.51 0.21 -6.45
C GLN A 2 16.23 -0.63 -6.54
N SER A 3 16.38 -1.95 -6.51
CA SER A 3 15.25 -2.89 -6.44
C SER A 3 14.63 -2.83 -5.04
N ALA A 4 13.31 -2.78 -4.97
CA ALA A 4 12.57 -2.82 -3.71
C ALA A 4 11.35 -3.72 -3.87
N TRP A 5 11.06 -4.52 -2.85
CA TRP A 5 9.93 -5.45 -2.86
C TRP A 5 8.98 -5.20 -1.70
N LEU A 6 7.74 -5.59 -1.93
CA LEU A 6 6.66 -5.43 -0.97
C LEU A 6 6.88 -6.35 0.24
N SER A 7 6.84 -5.77 1.44
CA SER A 7 6.95 -6.50 2.70
C SER A 7 5.70 -6.27 3.53
N ILE A 8 4.60 -6.86 3.09
CA ILE A 8 3.31 -6.74 3.76
C ILE A 8 2.66 -8.11 3.93
N ARG A 9 1.74 -8.18 4.91
CA ARG A 9 0.75 -9.26 4.98
C ARG A 9 -0.59 -8.70 4.52
N VAL A 10 -1.29 -9.47 3.71
CA VAL A 10 -2.64 -9.17 3.26
C VAL A 10 -3.57 -10.01 4.12
N ASP A 11 -4.45 -9.36 4.85
CA ASP A 11 -5.45 -10.00 5.69
C ASP A 11 -6.79 -9.97 4.94
N ALA A 12 -7.28 -11.15 4.56
CA ALA A 12 -8.53 -11.30 3.83
C ALA A 12 -9.76 -11.02 4.71
N GLU A 13 -9.65 -11.19 6.03
CA GLU A 13 -10.73 -10.94 6.99
C GLU A 13 -10.86 -9.46 7.32
N ASN A 14 -9.81 -8.66 7.07
CA ASN A 14 -9.82 -7.21 7.19
C ASN A 14 -9.83 -6.53 5.80
N PRO A 15 -10.99 -6.20 5.23
CA PRO A 15 -11.08 -5.65 3.87
C PRO A 15 -10.45 -4.25 3.72
N ILE A 16 -10.16 -3.55 4.83
CA ILE A 16 -9.50 -2.23 4.85
C ILE A 16 -8.05 -2.30 5.34
N HIS A 17 -7.43 -3.49 5.38
CA HIS A 17 -6.01 -3.62 5.69
C HIS A 17 -5.17 -2.66 4.82
N HIS A 18 -4.13 -2.06 5.40
CA HIS A 18 -3.30 -0.99 4.83
C HIS A 18 -4.00 0.33 4.53
N LEU A 19 -5.29 0.47 4.82
CA LEU A 19 -6.01 1.74 4.70
C LEU A 19 -6.18 2.41 6.06
N TRP A 20 -6.10 3.74 6.04
CA TRP A 20 -6.34 4.59 7.19
C TRP A 20 -7.26 5.75 6.81
N ASN A 21 -8.38 5.91 7.52
CA ASN A 21 -9.25 7.07 7.33
C ASN A 21 -8.75 8.23 8.17
N ASN A 22 -8.35 9.33 7.53
CA ASN A 22 -7.92 10.56 8.17
C ASN A 22 -8.93 11.67 7.85
N HIS A 23 -9.84 11.97 8.79
CA HIS A 23 -10.89 12.98 8.65
C HIS A 23 -11.67 12.88 7.32
N GLY A 24 -12.04 11.66 6.95
CA GLY A 24 -12.77 11.36 5.74
C GLY A 24 -11.90 11.08 4.53
N ILE A 25 -10.61 11.42 4.52
CA ILE A 25 -9.71 11.09 3.40
C ILE A 25 -9.00 9.77 3.69
N TRP A 26 -9.06 8.84 2.75
CA TRP A 26 -8.36 7.56 2.86
C TRP A 26 -6.88 7.68 2.50
N TRP A 27 -6.05 7.02 3.28
CA TRP A 27 -4.61 6.91 3.10
C TRP A 27 -4.22 5.44 3.00
N ILE A 28 -3.15 5.16 2.26
CA ILE A 28 -2.52 3.84 2.24
C ILE A 28 -1.21 3.88 3.02
N HIS A 29 -0.92 2.81 3.76
CA HIS A 29 0.34 2.57 4.46
C HIS A 29 0.89 1.19 4.10
N TYR A 30 2.14 1.11 3.66
CA TYR A 30 2.82 -0.16 3.40
C TYR A 30 4.33 -0.05 3.59
N THR A 31 4.99 -1.20 3.67
CA THR A 31 6.45 -1.30 3.84
C THR A 31 7.09 -1.96 2.63
N LEU A 32 8.22 -1.42 2.21
CA LEU A 32 9.09 -1.97 1.19
C LEU A 32 10.44 -2.35 1.80
N ASN A 33 10.96 -3.51 1.46
CA ASN A 33 12.34 -3.87 1.69
C ASN A 33 13.14 -3.48 0.44
N THR A 34 14.30 -2.87 0.63
CA THR A 34 15.19 -2.47 -0.46
C THR A 34 16.38 -3.41 -0.56
N ALA A 35 16.98 -3.51 -1.75
CA ALA A 35 18.13 -4.36 -1.99
C ALA A 35 19.37 -3.99 -1.14
N ASP A 36 19.47 -2.75 -0.65
CA ASP A 36 20.50 -2.31 0.29
C ASP A 36 20.14 -2.62 1.77
N GLY A 37 19.13 -3.47 2.01
CA GLY A 37 18.75 -3.93 3.35
C GLY A 37 17.96 -2.90 4.16
N ARG A 38 17.54 -1.79 3.56
CA ARG A 38 16.77 -0.75 4.25
C ARG A 38 15.26 -1.03 4.19
N ILE A 39 14.57 -0.48 5.18
CA ILE A 39 13.13 -0.54 5.28
C ILE A 39 12.56 0.82 4.91
N ARG A 40 11.78 0.87 3.84
CA ARG A 40 11.05 2.08 3.43
C ARG A 40 9.57 1.94 3.77
N ARG A 41 9.10 2.79 4.68
CA ARG A 41 7.67 2.89 5.02
C ARG A 41 7.03 3.99 4.18
N VAL A 42 5.98 3.65 3.44
CA VAL A 42 5.29 4.59 2.56
C VAL A 42 3.91 4.84 3.14
N ARG A 43 3.60 6.11 3.40
CA ARG A 43 2.28 6.59 3.77
C ARG A 43 1.87 7.69 2.79
N ARG A 44 0.75 7.51 2.10
CA ARG A 44 0.28 8.49 1.11
C ARG A 44 -1.24 8.58 1.09
N SER A 45 -1.75 9.77 0.82
CA SER A 45 -3.17 9.99 0.58
C SER A 45 -3.62 9.27 -0.69
N LEU A 46 -4.81 8.69 -0.67
CA LEU A 46 -5.51 8.17 -1.85
C LEU A 46 -6.46 9.21 -2.46
N GLY A 47 -6.61 10.38 -1.82
CA GLY A 47 -7.36 11.52 -2.36
C GLY A 47 -8.87 11.30 -2.46
N THR A 48 -9.41 10.27 -1.81
CA THR A 48 -10.83 9.92 -1.87
C THR A 48 -11.44 9.81 -0.48
N ARG A 49 -12.74 10.13 -0.40
CA ARG A 49 -13.58 9.86 0.78
C ARG A 49 -14.36 8.55 0.68
N ASP A 50 -14.48 8.02 -0.54
CA ASP A 50 -15.17 6.78 -0.83
C ASP A 50 -14.28 5.58 -0.43
N ARG A 51 -14.84 4.69 0.41
CA ARG A 51 -14.16 3.50 0.91
C ARG A 51 -13.88 2.48 -0.20
N GLU A 52 -14.82 2.25 -1.12
CA GLU A 52 -14.64 1.29 -2.20
C GLU A 52 -13.62 1.81 -3.22
N GLN A 53 -13.65 3.11 -3.52
CA GLN A 53 -12.60 3.74 -4.32
C GLN A 53 -11.23 3.62 -3.64
N ALA A 54 -11.17 3.77 -2.31
CA ALA A 54 -9.92 3.59 -1.56
C ALA A 54 -9.39 2.15 -1.64
N ARG A 55 -10.27 1.15 -1.53
CA ARG A 55 -9.93 -0.28 -1.68
C ARG A 55 -9.37 -0.58 -3.08
N SER A 56 -10.08 -0.17 -4.12
CA SER A 56 -9.63 -0.33 -5.51
C SER A 56 -8.28 0.36 -5.77
N SER A 57 -8.11 1.58 -5.25
CA SER A 57 -6.86 2.34 -5.37
C SER A 57 -5.70 1.66 -4.62
N ARG A 58 -5.95 1.06 -3.45
CA ARG A 58 -4.96 0.26 -2.73
C ARG A 58 -4.56 -0.96 -3.56
N ASP A 59 -5.52 -1.74 -4.01
CA ASP A 59 -5.28 -3.01 -4.70
C ASP A 59 -4.45 -2.79 -5.96
N GLY A 60 -4.79 -1.77 -6.77
CA GLY A 60 -4.00 -1.40 -7.95
C GLY A 60 -2.57 -0.96 -7.64
N VAL A 61 -2.31 -0.43 -6.44
CA VAL A 61 -0.96 0.01 -6.04
C VAL A 61 -0.13 -1.16 -5.56
N LEU A 62 -0.72 -2.02 -4.73
CA LEU A 62 -0.04 -3.22 -4.24
C LEU A 62 0.24 -4.20 -5.40
N ALA A 63 -0.69 -4.34 -6.36
CA ALA A 63 -0.50 -5.16 -7.55
C ALA A 63 0.71 -4.68 -8.38
N ARG A 64 0.75 -3.38 -8.74
CA ARG A 64 1.87 -2.79 -9.50
C ARG A 64 3.21 -2.96 -8.79
N LEU A 65 3.23 -2.81 -7.45
CA LEU A 65 4.44 -3.00 -6.65
C LEU A 65 4.86 -4.46 -6.57
N SER A 66 3.94 -5.41 -6.65
CA SER A 66 4.24 -6.84 -6.71
C SER A 66 4.75 -7.29 -8.09
N GLU A 67 4.25 -6.68 -9.16
CA GLU A 67 4.68 -6.96 -10.54
C GLU A 67 6.11 -6.46 -10.83
N GLY A 68 6.51 -5.34 -10.24
CA GLY A 68 7.86 -4.76 -10.37
C GLY A 68 8.97 -5.51 -9.60
N VAL A 69 8.66 -6.66 -9.00
CA VAL A 69 9.59 -7.50 -8.21
C VAL A 69 10.09 -8.72 -9.01
N ARG A 70 9.80 -8.80 -10.31
CA ARG A 70 10.37 -9.83 -11.20
C ARG A 70 11.81 -9.56 -11.61
#